data_AF-A0A956B1D9-F1
#
_entry.id   AF-A0A956B1D9-F1
#
_cell.length_a   1.000
_cell.length_b   1.000
_cell.length_c   1.000
_cell.angle_alpha   90.00
_cell.angle_beta   90.00
_cell.angle_gamma   90.00
#
_symmetry.space_group_name_H-M   'P 1'
#
loop_
_entity.id
_entity.type
_entity.pdbx_description
1 polymer ?
#
loop_
_entity_poly.entity_id
_entity_poly.type
_entity_poly.pdbx_seq_one_letter_code
_entity_poly.pdbx_strand_id
1 'polypeptide(L)'
;MPHHVGYCTNVHPGEGLAALDGVLAEVAAVKARVRPHGPLGTGLRLGQQAVAELQADPGRLEALADRLGELGLYAFTVNGFPY
;
A
#
# COMPACT_ATOMS: atom_id res chain seq x y z
N MET A 1 6.72 -11.29 -23.70
CA MET A 1 6.08 -11.55 -22.40
C MET A 1 5.43 -10.25 -21.93
N PRO A 2 4.21 -10.24 -21.39
CA PRO A 2 3.65 -9.03 -20.81
C PRO A 2 4.52 -8.59 -19.61
N HIS A 3 4.84 -7.30 -19.54
CA HIS A 3 5.58 -6.73 -18.41
C HIS A 3 4.63 -6.49 -17.24
N HIS A 4 5.01 -6.92 -16.03
CA HIS A 4 4.26 -6.63 -14.82
C HIS A 4 4.70 -5.27 -14.27
N VAL A 5 3.81 -4.28 -14.33
CA VAL A 5 4.04 -2.92 -13.80
C VAL A 5 3.44 -2.83 -12.40
N GLY A 6 4.22 -2.31 -11.46
CA GLY A 6 3.77 -2.01 -10.09
C GLY A 6 4.16 -0.60 -9.66
N TYR A 7 3.64 -0.16 -8.52
CA TYR A 7 3.93 1.14 -7.92
C TYR A 7 4.54 0.96 -6.53
N CYS A 8 5.66 1.62 -6.25
CA CYS A 8 6.36 1.52 -4.97
C CYS A 8 6.15 2.77 -4.12
N THR A 9 5.76 2.60 -2.85
CA THR A 9 5.52 3.72 -1.92
C THR A 9 6.76 4.13 -1.12
N ASN A 10 7.95 3.64 -1.46
CA ASN A 10 9.16 3.79 -0.64
C ASN A 10 9.67 5.23 -0.45
N VAL A 11 9.30 6.15 -1.34
CA VAL A 11 9.68 7.57 -1.27
C VAL A 11 8.54 8.50 -0.81
N HIS A 12 7.38 7.92 -0.49
CA HIS A 12 6.27 8.70 0.03
C HIS A 12 6.49 9.09 1.50
N PRO A 13 6.14 10.31 1.90
CA PRO A 13 6.27 10.75 3.28
C PRO A 13 5.22 10.10 4.19
N GLY A 14 5.53 10.04 5.48
CA GLY A 14 4.61 9.59 6.53
C GLY A 14 4.95 8.22 7.12
N GLU A 15 4.60 8.02 8.40
CA GLU A 15 5.10 6.88 9.19
C GLU A 15 4.00 5.88 9.61
N GLY A 16 2.75 6.32 9.77
CA GLY A 16 1.63 5.51 10.27
C GLY A 16 0.62 5.08 9.19
N LEU A 17 -0.36 4.26 9.57
CA LEU A 17 -1.39 3.74 8.65
C LEU A 17 -2.27 4.84 8.05
N ALA A 18 -2.53 5.92 8.79
CA ALA A 18 -3.28 7.06 8.26
C ALA A 18 -2.54 7.77 7.10
N ALA A 19 -1.22 7.91 7.22
CA ALA A 19 -0.41 8.46 6.12
C ALA A 19 -0.34 7.49 4.94
N LEU A 20 -0.20 6.19 5.23
CA LEU A 20 -0.25 5.15 4.21
C LEU A 20 -1.57 5.18 3.43
N ASP A 21 -2.72 5.34 4.08
CA ASP A 21 -4.02 5.43 3.40
C ASP A 21 -4.09 6.59 2.39
N GLY A 22 -3.58 7.76 2.78
CA GLY A 22 -3.46 8.92 1.88
C GLY A 22 -2.59 8.59 0.66
N VAL A 23 -1.45 7.94 0.87
CA VAL A 23 -0.57 7.47 -0.21
C VAL A 23 -1.29 6.46 -1.11
N LEU A 24 -2.02 5.50 -0.55
CA LEU A 24 -2.76 4.51 -1.33
C LEU A 24 -3.84 5.15 -2.22
N ALA A 25 -4.51 6.21 -1.75
CA ALA A 25 -5.43 6.98 -2.58
C ALA A 25 -4.73 7.65 -3.78
N GLU A 26 -3.52 8.19 -3.58
CA GLU A 26 -2.70 8.72 -4.68
C GLU A 26 -2.26 7.61 -5.66
N VAL A 27 -1.86 6.45 -5.15
CA VAL A 27 -1.53 5.28 -5.98
C VAL A 27 -2.74 4.83 -6.80
N ALA A 28 -3.94 4.86 -6.23
CA ALA A 28 -5.17 4.53 -6.94
C ALA A 28 -5.46 5.51 -8.08
N ALA A 29 -5.18 6.81 -7.89
CA ALA A 29 -5.28 7.81 -8.94
C ALA A 29 -4.28 7.55 -10.09
N VAL A 30 -3.06 7.11 -9.77
CA VAL A 30 -2.07 6.67 -10.77
C VAL A 30 -2.56 5.40 -11.48
N LYS A 31 -3.04 4.41 -10.74
CA LYS A 31 -3.62 3.16 -11.26
C LYS A 31 -4.71 3.42 -12.28
N ALA A 32 -5.61 4.36 -12.01
CA ALA A 32 -6.69 4.73 -12.93
C ALA A 32 -6.18 5.18 -14.32
N ARG A 33 -4.97 5.74 -14.39
CA ARG A 33 -4.35 6.22 -15.64
C ARG A 33 -3.50 5.15 -16.33
N VAL A 34 -2.77 4.34 -15.58
CA VAL A 34 -1.78 3.41 -16.13
C VAL A 34 -2.29 1.98 -16.28
N ARG A 35 -3.24 1.58 -15.44
CA ARG A 35 -3.86 0.24 -15.44
C ARG A 35 -5.35 0.36 -15.07
N PRO A 36 -6.18 0.97 -15.95
CA PRO A 36 -7.61 1.18 -15.66
C PRO A 36 -8.35 -0.14 -15.47
N HIS A 37 -7.95 -1.17 -16.22
CA HIS A 37 -8.54 -2.50 -16.19
C HIS A 37 -7.59 -3.48 -15.47
N GLY A 38 -8.01 -3.95 -14.29
CA GLY A 38 -7.27 -4.88 -13.45
C GLY A 38 -6.59 -4.24 -12.23
N PRO A 39 -6.06 -5.06 -11.31
CA PRO A 39 -5.44 -4.57 -10.08
C PRO A 39 -4.03 -4.04 -10.34
N LEU A 40 -3.49 -3.14 -9.51
CA LEU A 40 -2.08 -2.72 -9.60
C LEU A 40 -1.29 -3.32 -8.43
N GLY A 41 -0.15 -3.95 -8.73
CA GLY A 41 0.75 -4.42 -7.68
C GLY A 41 1.41 -3.23 -6.99
N THR A 42 1.30 -3.16 -5.67
CA THR A 42 1.80 -2.04 -4.88
C THR A 42 2.86 -2.53 -3.89
N GLY A 43 4.04 -1.94 -3.95
CA GLY A 43 5.11 -2.15 -2.97
C GLY A 43 4.90 -1.21 -1.79
N LEU A 44 4.65 -1.75 -0.60
CA LEU A 44 4.36 -0.96 0.60
C LEU A 44 5.65 -0.60 1.35
N ARG A 45 5.73 0.63 1.83
CA ARG A 45 6.65 1.06 2.88
C ARG A 45 5.90 1.13 4.20
N LEU A 46 6.32 0.32 5.17
CA LEU A 46 5.78 0.33 6.53
C LEU A 46 6.86 0.89 7.46
N GLY A 47 6.71 2.14 7.86
CA GLY A 47 7.55 2.77 8.90
C GLY A 47 7.28 2.18 10.28
N GLN A 48 8.09 2.57 11.26
CA GLN A 48 8.03 2.02 12.62
C GLN A 48 6.64 2.17 13.23
N GLN A 49 6.03 3.34 13.04
CA GLN A 49 4.69 3.62 13.55
C GLN A 49 3.64 2.73 12.90
N ALA A 50 3.63 2.57 11.57
CA ALA A 50 2.70 1.67 10.89
C ALA A 50 2.88 0.21 11.35
N VAL A 51 4.11 -0.24 11.56
CA VAL A 51 4.38 -1.59 12.09
C VAL A 51 3.81 -1.74 13.51
N ALA A 52 4.07 -0.78 14.40
CA ALA A 52 3.53 -0.80 15.76
C ALA A 52 2.00 -0.78 15.76
N GLU A 53 1.40 0.03 14.88
CA GLU A 53 -0.05 0.08 14.71
C GLU A 53 -0.64 -1.24 14.23
N LEU A 54 -0.01 -1.93 13.28
CA LEU A 54 -0.43 -3.25 12.80
C LEU A 54 -0.24 -4.34 13.86
N GLN A 55 0.80 -4.25 14.68
CA GLN A 55 1.05 -5.22 15.76
C GLN A 55 0.09 -5.07 16.94
N ALA A 56 -0.41 -3.87 17.19
CA ALA A 56 -1.31 -3.58 18.31
C ALA A 56 -2.71 -4.18 18.13
N ASP A 57 -3.15 -4.41 16.89
CA ASP A 57 -4.48 -4.94 16.57
C ASP A 57 -4.45 -5.77 15.27
N PRO A 58 -4.62 -7.10 15.35
CA PRO A 58 -4.67 -7.97 14.18
C PRO A 58 -5.70 -7.54 13.11
N GLY A 59 -6.82 -6.92 13.52
CA GLY A 59 -7.86 -6.45 12.61
C GLY A 59 -7.38 -5.34 11.67
N ARG A 60 -6.29 -4.64 12.00
CA ARG A 60 -5.71 -3.60 11.13
C ARG A 60 -5.02 -4.14 9.90
N LEU A 61 -4.48 -5.36 9.97
CA LEU A 61 -3.90 -6.00 8.79
C LEU A 61 -5.00 -6.39 7.79
N GLU A 62 -6.11 -6.93 8.29
CA GLU A 62 -7.30 -7.23 7.48
C GLU A 62 -7.87 -5.95 6.86
N ALA A 63 -8.04 -4.89 7.67
CA ALA A 63 -8.50 -3.59 7.16
C ALA A 63 -7.56 -2.99 6.10
N LEU A 64 -6.24 -3.14 6.25
CA LEU A 64 -5.28 -2.71 5.23
C LEU A 64 -5.41 -3.53 3.93
N ALA A 65 -5.61 -4.84 4.04
CA ALA A 65 -5.81 -5.71 2.89
C ALA A 65 -7.12 -5.38 2.14
N ASP A 66 -8.22 -5.18 2.88
CA ASP A 66 -9.50 -4.75 2.33
C ASP A 66 -9.37 -3.39 1.64
N ARG A 67 -8.67 -2.46 2.29
CA ARG A 67 -8.44 -1.12 1.74
C ARG A 67 -7.68 -1.15 0.42
N LEU A 68 -6.65 -2.00 0.30
CA LEU A 68 -5.95 -2.22 -0.96
C LEU A 68 -6.92 -2.75 -2.02
N GLY A 69 -7.74 -3.75 -1.67
CA GLY A 69 -8.73 -4.34 -2.56
C GLY A 69 -9.75 -3.33 -3.10
N GLU A 70 -10.30 -2.48 -2.22
CA GLU A 70 -11.22 -1.39 -2.58
C GLU A 70 -10.62 -0.43 -3.62
N LEU A 71 -9.32 -0.15 -3.50
CA LEU A 71 -8.60 0.73 -4.41
C LEU A 71 -8.11 0.02 -5.69
N GLY A 72 -8.41 -1.27 -5.84
CA GLY A 72 -7.92 -2.10 -6.93
C GLY A 72 -6.39 -2.25 -6.88
N LEU A 73 -5.83 -2.30 -5.68
CA LEU A 73 -4.42 -2.51 -5.38
C LEU A 73 -4.25 -3.86 -4.68
N TYR A 74 -3.03 -4.38 -4.67
CA TYR A 74 -2.68 -5.47 -3.78
C TYR A 74 -1.21 -5.33 -3.36
N ALA A 75 -0.89 -5.80 -2.16
CA ALA A 75 0.49 -5.82 -1.69
C ALA A 75 1.29 -6.82 -2.52
N PHE A 76 2.24 -6.32 -3.32
CA PHE A 76 3.14 -7.16 -4.12
C PHE A 76 4.49 -7.37 -3.43
N THR A 77 4.97 -6.32 -2.75
CA THR A 77 6.18 -6.35 -1.91
C THR A 77 5.98 -5.46 -0.69
N VAL A 78 6.81 -5.66 0.35
CA VAL A 78 6.80 -4.84 1.56
C VAL A 78 8.24 -4.53 1.97
N ASN A 79 8.52 -3.25 2.20
CA ASN A 79 9.69 -2.77 2.92
C ASN A 79 9.23 -2.34 4.32
N GLY A 80 9.60 -3.12 5.34
CA GLY A 80 9.29 -2.82 6.74
C GLY A 80 10.49 -2.23 7.48
N PHE A 81 10.26 -1.16 8.24
CA PHE A 81 11.25 -0.47 9.08
C PHE A 81 10.74 -0.44 10.53
N PRO A 82 10.89 -1.53 11.30
CA PRO A 82 10.26 -1.67 12.63
C PRO A 82 10.98 -0.92 13.77
N TYR A 83 12.07 -0.21 13.49
CA TYR A 83 12.95 0.44 14.47
C TYR A 83 13.18 1.91 14.14
#